data_AF-A0A2A2I6U9-F1
#
_entry.id   AF-A0A2A2I6U9-F1
#
_cell.length_a   1.000
_cell.length_b   1.000
_cell.length_c   1.000
_cell.angle_alpha   90.00
_cell.angle_beta   90.00
_cell.angle_gamma   90.00
#
_symmetry.space_group_name_H-M   'P 1'
#
loop_
_entity.id
_entity.type
_entity.pdbx_description
1 polymer ?
#
loop_
_entity_poly.entity_id
_entity_poly.type
_entity_poly.pdbx_seq_one_letter_code
_entity_poly.pdbx_strand_id
1 'polypeptide(L)'
;MSRAHALITHVIRPVSEALGGPHPLLEDVLFSAASLREFDPWHAAEPGTLGLFGITPELHRQVWDQYLAYRPEQASRVRGYASQHRFLEAPDDELITNTCYAAAVGISALQWVRSTWPPVSDVAGVTRLWAELTSIQGHQKVVRFEELLSHQLASHSENSHQQAVLTG
;
A
#
# COMPACT_ATOMS: atom_id res chain seq x y z
N MET A 1 6.41 -1.76 21.16
CA MET A 1 6.41 -2.01 19.70
C MET A 1 6.35 -0.67 18.98
N SER A 2 7.15 -0.45 17.93
CA SER A 2 7.08 0.78 17.14
C SER A 2 5.80 0.82 16.29
N ARG A 3 5.29 2.02 15.98
CA ARG A 3 4.10 2.21 15.11
C ARG A 3 4.30 1.55 13.74
N ALA A 4 5.52 1.62 13.21
CA ALA A 4 5.96 0.96 12.00
C ALA A 4 5.76 -0.57 12.05
N HIS A 5 6.26 -1.22 13.11
CA HIS A 5 6.13 -2.67 13.27
C HIS A 5 4.66 -3.10 13.41
N ALA A 6 3.86 -2.35 14.17
CA ALA A 6 2.44 -2.64 14.33
C ALA A 6 1.68 -2.55 13.00
N LEU A 7 2.00 -1.57 12.15
CA LEU A 7 1.36 -1.42 10.84
C LEU A 7 1.60 -2.63 9.92
N ILE A 8 2.85 -3.10 9.81
CA ILE A 8 3.16 -4.28 8.99
C ILE A 8 2.47 -5.52 9.57
N THR A 9 2.69 -5.79 10.85
CA THR A 9 2.29 -7.07 11.48
C THR A 9 0.78 -7.20 11.67
N HIS A 10 0.06 -6.10 11.93
CA HIS A 10 -1.36 -6.14 12.26
C HIS A 10 -2.29 -5.59 11.18
N VAL A 11 -1.76 -4.94 10.14
CA VAL A 11 -2.60 -4.38 9.06
C VAL A 11 -2.14 -4.89 7.71
N ILE A 12 -0.95 -4.51 7.25
CA ILE A 12 -0.54 -4.70 5.86
C ILE A 12 -0.45 -6.20 5.52
N ARG A 13 0.27 -6.99 6.32
CA ARG A 13 0.45 -8.42 6.07
C ARG A 13 -0.84 -9.22 6.21
N PRO A 14 -1.64 -9.08 7.29
CA PRO A 14 -2.92 -9.76 7.39
C PRO A 14 -3.87 -9.44 6.22
N VAL A 15 -3.90 -8.19 5.76
CA VAL A 15 -4.72 -7.80 4.60
C VAL A 15 -4.18 -8.40 3.30
N SER A 16 -2.86 -8.44 3.10
CA SER A 16 -2.26 -9.10 1.92
C SER A 16 -2.60 -10.59 1.87
N GLU A 17 -2.41 -11.31 2.99
CA GLU A 17 -2.80 -12.71 3.13
C GLU A 17 -4.29 -12.90 2.80
N ALA A 18 -5.11 -12.03 3.37
CA ALA A 18 -6.54 -11.98 3.13
C ALA A 18 -6.96 -11.41 1.76
N LEU A 19 -6.05 -11.15 0.81
CA LEU A 19 -6.40 -10.75 -0.56
C LEU A 19 -5.74 -11.60 -1.65
N GLY A 20 -5.01 -12.66 -1.29
CA GLY A 20 -4.36 -13.54 -2.26
C GLY A 20 -3.01 -14.09 -1.84
N GLY A 21 -2.59 -13.85 -0.59
CA GLY A 21 -1.34 -14.35 -0.02
C GLY A 21 -0.32 -13.25 0.27
N PRO A 22 0.72 -13.55 1.06
CA PRO A 22 1.77 -12.59 1.36
C PRO A 22 2.52 -12.23 0.07
N HIS A 23 2.78 -10.95 -0.13
CA HIS A 23 3.57 -10.46 -1.26
C HIS A 23 4.53 -9.36 -0.79
N PRO A 24 5.79 -9.69 -0.46
CA PRO A 24 6.72 -8.77 0.19
C PRO A 24 6.81 -7.40 -0.48
N LEU A 25 6.90 -7.36 -1.82
CA LEU A 25 6.96 -6.08 -2.55
C LEU A 25 5.72 -5.19 -2.33
N LEU A 26 4.51 -5.75 -2.24
CA LEU A 26 3.29 -4.99 -1.95
C LEU A 26 3.36 -4.40 -0.54
N GLU A 27 3.80 -5.22 0.40
CA GLU A 27 3.94 -4.83 1.81
C GLU A 27 4.93 -3.68 1.95
N ASP A 28 6.07 -3.76 1.24
CA ASP A 28 7.14 -2.76 1.28
C ASP A 28 6.75 -1.45 0.58
N VAL A 29 5.98 -1.52 -0.51
CA VAL A 29 5.40 -0.33 -1.16
C VAL A 29 4.45 0.40 -0.21
N LEU A 30 3.49 -0.32 0.40
CA LEU A 30 2.56 0.29 1.35
C LEU A 30 3.26 0.83 2.60
N PHE A 31 4.26 0.11 3.11
CA PHE A 31 5.03 0.57 4.26
C PHE A 31 5.83 1.84 3.94
N SER A 32 6.46 1.90 2.77
CA SER A 32 7.17 3.09 2.30
C SER A 32 6.23 4.28 2.08
N ALA A 33 5.01 4.03 1.57
CA ALA A 33 3.99 5.06 1.42
C ALA A 33 3.54 5.63 2.77
N ALA A 34 3.32 4.76 3.76
CA ALA A 34 3.01 5.17 5.13
C ALA A 34 4.16 5.96 5.78
N SER A 35 5.40 5.53 5.53
CA SER A 35 6.61 6.17 6.05
C SER A 35 6.82 7.57 5.45
N LEU A 36 6.54 7.74 4.15
CA LEU A 36 6.59 9.03 3.47
C LEU A 36 5.63 10.05 4.12
N ARG A 37 4.53 9.56 4.70
CA ARG A 37 3.51 10.35 5.39
C ARG A 37 3.62 10.27 6.91
N GLU A 38 4.78 9.87 7.41
CA GLU A 38 5.13 9.84 8.85
C GLU A 38 4.14 9.02 9.71
N PHE A 39 3.49 8.03 9.11
CA PHE A 39 2.46 7.21 9.73
C PHE A 39 1.23 7.99 10.24
N ASP A 40 0.92 9.13 9.62
CA ASP A 40 -0.23 9.98 9.95
C ASP A 40 -1.28 9.97 8.81
N PRO A 41 -2.48 9.40 9.04
CA PRO A 41 -3.57 9.42 8.05
C PRO A 41 -4.05 10.83 7.69
N TRP A 42 -3.88 11.80 8.59
CA TRP A 42 -4.32 13.19 8.43
C TRP A 42 -3.22 14.10 7.88
N HIS A 43 -2.09 13.52 7.46
CA HIS A 43 -0.95 14.27 6.94
C HIS A 43 -1.39 15.17 5.77
N ALA A 44 -1.50 16.48 6.02
CA ALA A 44 -2.13 17.44 5.13
C ALA A 44 -1.26 17.87 3.93
N ALA A 45 -0.18 17.13 3.64
CA ALA A 45 0.86 17.62 2.74
C ALA A 45 0.50 17.63 1.25
N GLU A 46 -0.63 17.03 0.83
CA GLU A 46 -1.03 17.05 -0.59
C GLU A 46 -2.55 17.13 -0.78
N PRO A 47 -3.06 18.16 -1.47
CA PRO A 47 -4.44 18.22 -1.92
C PRO A 47 -4.78 17.00 -2.79
N GLY A 48 -5.86 16.29 -2.46
CA GLY A 48 -6.42 15.23 -3.30
C GLY A 48 -5.87 13.82 -3.08
N THR A 49 -4.90 13.62 -2.17
CA THR A 49 -4.51 12.29 -1.69
C THR A 49 -5.05 12.05 -0.29
N LEU A 50 -5.48 10.83 0.01
CA LEU A 50 -6.16 10.48 1.25
C LEU A 50 -5.42 9.43 2.05
N GLY A 51 -5.50 9.58 3.37
CA GLY A 51 -5.11 8.57 4.33
C GLY A 51 -3.62 8.25 4.38
N LEU A 52 -3.33 7.08 4.94
CA LEU A 52 -1.97 6.65 5.25
C LEU A 52 -1.14 6.33 4.00
N PHE A 53 -1.78 5.91 2.92
CA PHE A 53 -1.11 5.45 1.70
C PHE A 53 -1.16 6.47 0.56
N GLY A 54 -1.79 7.64 0.76
CA GLY A 54 -1.85 8.68 -0.27
C GLY A 54 -2.68 8.27 -1.50
N ILE A 55 -3.72 7.45 -1.30
CA ILE A 55 -4.61 7.00 -2.38
C ILE A 55 -5.52 8.17 -2.77
N THR A 56 -5.66 8.44 -4.06
CA THR A 56 -6.59 9.47 -4.56
C THR A 56 -8.02 8.92 -4.62
N PRO A 57 -9.06 9.75 -4.46
CA PRO A 57 -10.44 9.37 -4.73
C PRO A 57 -10.63 8.76 -6.13
N GLU A 58 -9.87 9.25 -7.11
CA GLU A 58 -9.92 8.74 -8.48
C GLU A 58 -9.39 7.31 -8.56
N LEU A 59 -8.20 7.04 -8.02
CA LEU A 59 -7.66 5.68 -7.98
C LEU A 59 -8.60 4.74 -7.22
N HIS A 60 -9.18 5.20 -6.11
CA HIS A 60 -10.13 4.42 -5.33
C HIS A 60 -11.34 3.97 -6.16
N ARG A 61 -11.99 4.88 -6.88
CA ARG A 61 -13.09 4.54 -7.80
C ARG A 61 -12.64 3.62 -8.92
N GLN A 62 -11.49 3.90 -9.54
CA GLN A 62 -10.95 3.05 -10.62
C GLN A 62 -10.67 1.63 -10.17
N VAL A 63 -10.13 1.43 -8.96
CA VAL A 63 -9.94 0.10 -8.38
C VAL A 63 -11.28 -0.63 -8.24
N TRP A 64 -12.33 0.05 -7.79
CA TRP A 64 -13.66 -0.55 -7.71
C TRP A 64 -14.23 -0.89 -9.08
N ASP A 65 -14.28 0.09 -9.97
CA ASP A 65 -15.01 0.00 -11.23
C ASP A 65 -14.28 -0.84 -12.29
N GLN A 66 -12.94 -0.79 -12.30
CA GLN A 66 -12.12 -1.38 -13.36
C GLN A 66 -11.40 -2.66 -12.94
N TYR A 67 -11.23 -2.89 -11.63
CA TYR A 67 -10.53 -4.07 -11.13
C TYR A 67 -11.42 -5.01 -10.32
N LEU A 68 -12.07 -4.50 -9.26
CA LEU A 68 -12.86 -5.30 -8.33
C LEU A 68 -14.21 -5.72 -8.91
N ALA A 69 -14.84 -4.89 -9.75
CA ALA A 69 -16.09 -5.22 -10.44
C ALA A 69 -16.01 -6.55 -11.23
N TYR A 70 -14.81 -6.91 -11.71
CA TYR A 70 -14.56 -8.15 -12.45
C TYR A 70 -14.01 -9.30 -11.58
N ARG A 71 -13.90 -9.10 -10.26
CA ARG A 71 -13.37 -10.05 -9.27
C ARG A 71 -14.25 -10.10 -8.03
N PRO A 72 -15.44 -10.73 -8.10
CA PRO A 72 -16.45 -10.64 -7.05
C PRO A 72 -15.98 -11.14 -5.67
N GLU A 73 -15.20 -12.22 -5.63
CA GLU A 73 -14.60 -12.73 -4.38
C GLU A 73 -13.66 -11.69 -3.75
N GLN A 74 -12.83 -11.04 -4.55
CA GLN A 74 -11.92 -10.01 -4.07
C GLN A 74 -12.67 -8.75 -3.65
N ALA A 75 -13.66 -8.32 -4.44
CA ALA A 75 -14.54 -7.20 -4.13
C ALA A 75 -15.24 -7.40 -2.77
N SER A 76 -15.74 -8.62 -2.52
CA SER A 76 -16.35 -9.00 -1.25
C SER A 76 -15.37 -8.88 -0.08
N ARG A 77 -14.14 -9.41 -0.24
CA ARG A 77 -13.08 -9.31 0.79
C ARG A 77 -12.70 -7.86 1.09
N VAL A 78 -12.52 -7.03 0.04
CA VAL A 78 -12.22 -5.60 0.20
C VAL A 78 -13.39 -4.86 0.86
N ARG A 79 -14.64 -5.12 0.44
CA ARG A 79 -15.85 -4.52 1.03
C ARG A 79 -16.01 -4.88 2.50
N GLY A 80 -15.60 -6.09 2.89
CA GLY A 80 -15.65 -6.60 4.26
C GLY A 80 -14.79 -5.80 5.25
N TYR A 81 -13.78 -5.07 4.77
CA TYR A 81 -13.01 -4.15 5.61
C TYR A 81 -13.67 -2.79 5.81
N ALA A 82 -14.48 -2.32 4.86
CA ALA A 82 -15.13 -1.02 4.94
C ALA A 82 -16.28 -1.04 5.96
N SER A 83 -16.59 0.10 6.57
CA SER A 83 -17.78 0.17 7.41
C SER A 83 -19.06 -0.11 6.60
N GLN A 84 -20.12 -0.54 7.29
CA GLN A 84 -21.39 -0.83 6.62
C GLN A 84 -22.07 0.46 6.16
N HIS A 85 -22.20 1.45 7.06
CA HIS A 85 -22.97 2.66 6.81
C HIS A 85 -22.15 3.78 6.15
N ARG A 86 -20.99 4.13 6.72
CA ARG A 86 -20.20 5.29 6.26
C ARG A 86 -19.70 5.09 4.83
N PHE A 87 -19.32 3.87 4.46
CA PHE A 87 -18.90 3.58 3.09
C PHE A 87 -19.97 3.91 2.04
N LEU A 88 -21.27 3.78 2.36
CA LEU A 88 -22.35 4.09 1.42
C LEU A 88 -22.60 5.61 1.30
N GLU A 89 -22.25 6.38 2.31
CA GLU A 89 -22.43 7.84 2.33
C GLU A 89 -21.21 8.58 1.79
N ALA A 90 -20.01 8.16 2.20
CA ALA A 90 -18.74 8.78 1.92
C ALA A 90 -17.64 7.70 1.80
N PRO A 91 -17.58 6.95 0.67
CA PRO A 91 -16.67 5.83 0.51
C PRO A 91 -15.19 6.23 0.63
N ASP A 92 -14.84 7.43 0.16
CA ASP A 92 -13.47 7.95 0.20
C ASP A 92 -12.98 8.25 1.63
N ASP A 93 -13.87 8.55 2.58
CA ASP A 93 -13.50 8.81 3.98
C ASP A 93 -12.85 7.57 4.63
N GLU A 94 -13.23 6.36 4.20
CA GLU A 94 -12.64 5.11 4.70
C GLU A 94 -11.13 5.04 4.44
N LEU A 95 -10.63 5.68 3.38
CA LEU A 95 -9.19 5.73 3.11
C LEU A 95 -8.43 6.45 4.22
N ILE A 96 -9.06 7.42 4.90
CA ILE A 96 -8.50 8.16 6.02
C ILE A 96 -8.75 7.43 7.34
N THR A 97 -10.00 7.03 7.58
CA THR A 97 -10.44 6.58 8.92
C THR A 97 -10.23 5.10 9.19
N ASN A 98 -9.96 4.30 8.15
CA ASN A 98 -9.91 2.85 8.23
C ASN A 98 -8.67 2.29 7.52
N THR A 99 -7.59 2.13 8.29
CA THR A 99 -6.30 1.69 7.74
C THR A 99 -6.34 0.31 7.09
N CYS A 100 -7.15 -0.62 7.60
CA CYS A 100 -7.30 -1.94 6.98
C CYS A 100 -7.97 -1.85 5.60
N TYR A 101 -9.02 -1.03 5.49
CA TYR A 101 -9.66 -0.76 4.21
C TYR A 101 -8.72 -0.04 3.24
N ALA A 102 -8.03 1.01 3.69
CA ALA A 102 -7.04 1.72 2.88
C ALA A 102 -5.94 0.79 2.37
N ALA A 103 -5.46 -0.14 3.20
CA ALA A 103 -4.49 -1.15 2.80
C ALA A 103 -5.08 -2.11 1.75
N ALA A 104 -6.34 -2.52 1.91
CA ALA A 104 -7.03 -3.39 0.96
C ALA A 104 -7.18 -2.74 -0.43
N VAL A 105 -7.50 -1.44 -0.47
CA VAL A 105 -7.54 -0.66 -1.73
C VAL A 105 -6.15 -0.53 -2.34
N GLY A 106 -5.13 -0.17 -1.55
CA GLY A 106 -3.76 -0.03 -2.04
C GLY A 106 -3.16 -1.33 -2.60
N ILE A 107 -3.38 -2.45 -1.90
CA ILE A 107 -3.02 -3.80 -2.38
C ILE A 107 -3.77 -4.10 -3.68
N SER A 108 -5.07 -3.81 -3.75
CA SER A 108 -5.88 -4.05 -4.96
C SER A 108 -5.39 -3.20 -6.14
N ALA A 109 -5.00 -1.95 -5.92
CA ALA A 109 -4.41 -1.08 -6.95
C ALA A 109 -3.11 -1.66 -7.52
N LEU A 110 -2.22 -2.13 -6.65
CA LEU A 110 -0.96 -2.74 -7.09
C LEU A 110 -1.19 -4.08 -7.81
N GLN A 111 -2.13 -4.90 -7.33
CA GLN A 111 -2.50 -6.15 -8.01
C GLN A 111 -3.15 -5.90 -9.38
N TRP A 112 -3.92 -4.81 -9.53
CA TRP A 112 -4.53 -4.42 -10.80
C TRP A 112 -3.49 -4.22 -11.90
N VAL A 113 -2.38 -3.57 -11.57
CA VAL A 113 -1.28 -3.30 -12.52
C VAL A 113 -0.19 -4.37 -12.52
N ARG A 114 -0.45 -5.56 -11.94
CA ARG A 114 0.57 -6.60 -11.77
C ARG A 114 1.27 -7.04 -13.06
N SER A 115 0.57 -6.99 -14.20
CA SER A 115 1.16 -7.34 -15.50
C SER A 115 2.22 -6.35 -15.99
N THR A 116 2.27 -5.14 -15.44
CA THR A 116 3.23 -4.09 -15.81
C THR A 116 4.32 -3.91 -14.74
N TRP A 117 4.40 -4.82 -13.77
CA TRP A 117 5.36 -4.68 -12.70
C TRP A 117 6.80 -4.78 -13.22
N PRO A 118 7.68 -3.88 -12.77
CA PRO A 118 9.09 -3.98 -13.05
C PRO A 118 9.71 -5.15 -12.27
N PRO A 119 10.92 -5.58 -12.63
CA PRO A 119 11.69 -6.52 -11.82
C PRO A 119 11.82 -6.01 -10.37
N VAL A 120 11.79 -6.90 -9.39
CA VAL A 120 11.90 -6.53 -7.96
C VAL A 120 13.20 -5.77 -7.65
N SER A 121 14.26 -6.01 -8.42
CA SER A 121 15.53 -5.29 -8.34
C SER A 121 15.48 -3.85 -8.87
N ASP A 122 14.44 -3.48 -9.62
CA ASP A 122 14.24 -2.15 -10.19
C ASP A 122 13.38 -1.28 -9.25
N VAL A 123 14.00 -0.82 -8.17
CA VAL A 123 13.35 0.03 -7.15
C VAL A 123 12.83 1.33 -7.76
N ALA A 124 13.55 1.90 -8.72
CA ALA A 124 13.13 3.10 -9.44
C ALA A 124 11.87 2.82 -10.28
N GLY A 125 11.78 1.66 -10.92
CA GLY A 125 10.58 1.20 -11.61
C GLY A 125 9.38 1.06 -10.67
N VAL A 126 9.57 0.42 -9.52
CA VAL A 126 8.47 0.23 -8.54
C VAL A 126 8.02 1.58 -7.99
N THR A 127 8.98 2.49 -7.77
CA THR A 127 8.70 3.87 -7.35
C THR A 127 7.88 4.63 -8.37
N ARG A 128 8.24 4.57 -9.66
CA ARG A 128 7.45 5.17 -10.75
C ARG A 128 6.04 4.59 -10.80
N LEU A 129 5.90 3.27 -10.71
CA LEU A 129 4.60 2.59 -10.72
C LEU A 129 3.69 3.12 -9.60
N TRP A 130 4.19 3.21 -8.36
CA TRP A 130 3.40 3.71 -7.24
C TRP A 130 3.08 5.21 -7.38
N ALA A 131 4.07 6.01 -7.81
CA ALA A 131 3.89 7.44 -8.03
C ALA A 131 2.86 7.75 -9.11
N GLU A 132 2.83 6.96 -10.19
CA GLU A 132 1.81 7.06 -11.25
C GLU A 132 0.42 6.69 -10.74
N LEU A 133 0.29 5.54 -10.05
CA LEU A 133 -0.98 5.10 -9.47
C LEU A 133 -1.58 6.15 -8.52
N THR A 134 -0.78 6.67 -7.61
CA THR A 134 -1.23 7.58 -6.55
C THR A 134 -1.10 9.05 -6.93
N SER A 135 -0.66 9.35 -8.15
CA SER A 135 -0.42 10.71 -8.62
C SER A 135 0.49 11.53 -7.68
N ILE A 136 1.54 10.91 -7.12
CA ILE A 136 2.54 11.61 -6.30
C ILE A 136 3.17 12.70 -7.14
N GLN A 137 2.99 13.96 -6.72
CA GLN A 137 3.60 15.12 -7.36
C GLN A 137 4.88 15.52 -6.64
N GLY A 138 5.83 16.07 -7.40
CA GLY A 138 7.07 16.62 -6.88
C GLY A 138 8.23 15.62 -6.85
N HIS A 139 9.31 15.98 -7.56
CA HIS A 139 10.51 15.15 -7.68
C HIS A 139 11.07 14.71 -6.31
N GLN A 140 11.08 15.59 -5.32
CA GLN A 140 11.60 15.27 -3.98
C GLN A 140 10.81 14.17 -3.27
N LYS A 141 9.49 14.07 -3.48
CA LYS A 141 8.67 13.02 -2.86
C LYS A 141 8.87 11.67 -3.52
N VAL A 142 9.03 11.67 -4.85
CA VAL A 142 9.38 10.47 -5.61
C VAL A 142 10.74 9.94 -5.16
N VAL A 143 11.75 10.82 -5.07
CA VAL A 143 13.08 10.45 -4.57
C VAL A 143 13.02 9.94 -3.13
N ARG A 144 12.30 10.62 -2.24
CA ARG A 144 12.15 10.18 -0.85
C ARG A 144 11.43 8.84 -0.73
N PHE A 145 10.43 8.59 -1.57
CA PHE A 145 9.77 7.29 -1.63
C PHE A 145 10.74 6.19 -2.09
N GLU A 146 11.55 6.46 -3.11
CA GLU A 146 12.58 5.54 -3.61
C GLU A 146 13.61 5.18 -2.53
N GLU A 147 14.06 6.18 -1.76
CA GLU A 147 14.98 5.99 -0.63
C GLU A 147 14.36 5.10 0.47
N LEU A 148 13.11 5.38 0.84
CA LEU A 148 12.37 4.59 1.84
C LEU A 148 12.19 3.14 1.38
N LEU A 149 11.81 2.94 0.11
CA LEU A 149 11.62 1.61 -0.46
C LEU A 149 12.94 0.85 -0.55
N SER A 150 14.01 1.51 -0.98
CA SER A 150 15.36 0.93 -1.04
C SER A 150 15.83 0.45 0.33
N HIS A 151 15.65 1.27 1.37
CA HIS A 151 16.00 0.91 2.74
C HIS A 151 15.19 -0.30 3.24
N GLN A 152 13.89 -0.33 2.93
CA GLN A 152 13.01 -1.42 3.33
C GLN A 152 13.43 -2.75 2.69
N LEU A 153 13.69 -2.76 1.37
CA LEU A 153 14.15 -3.94 0.65
C LEU A 153 15.53 -4.44 1.13
N ALA A 154 16.45 -3.53 1.45
CA ALA A 154 17.76 -3.88 1.99
C ALA A 154 17.66 -4.57 3.37
N SER A 155 16.77 -4.08 4.24
CA SER A 155 16.57 -4.65 5.59
C SER A 155 16.11 -6.11 5.59
N HIS A 156 15.35 -6.52 4.57
CA HIS A 156 14.93 -7.93 4.41
C HIS A 156 16.09 -8.84 3.99
N SER A 157 17.00 -8.34 3.15
CA SER A 157 18.19 -9.08 2.72
C SER A 157 19.11 -9.34 3.92
N GLU A 158 19.35 -8.32 4.74
CA GLU A 158 20.20 -8.42 5.94
C GLU A 158 19.62 -9.39 6.98
N ASN A 159 18.31 -9.31 7.25
CA ASN A 159 17.62 -10.23 8.16
C ASN A 159 17.65 -11.68 7.64
N SER A 160 17.46 -11.88 6.33
CA SER A 160 17.52 -13.21 5.71
C SER A 160 18.92 -13.82 5.82
N HIS A 161 19.98 -13.01 5.62
CA HIS A 161 21.37 -13.45 5.79
C HIS A 161 21.70 -13.78 7.25
N GLN A 162 21.31 -12.95 8.21
CA GLN A 162 21.54 -13.24 9.63
C GLN A 162 20.80 -14.50 10.10
N GLN A 163 19.57 -14.71 9.63
CA GLN A 163 18.79 -15.89 9.99
C GLN A 163 19.40 -17.17 9.41
N ALA A 164 19.93 -17.13 8.18
CA ALA A 164 20.63 -18.26 7.57
C ALA A 164 21.93 -18.64 8.29
N VAL A 165 22.70 -17.65 8.78
CA VAL A 165 23.95 -17.88 9.53
C VAL A 165 23.70 -18.47 10.93
N LEU A 166 22.56 -18.18 11.56
CA LEU A 166 22.22 -18.70 12.89
C LEU A 166 21.65 -20.13 12.87
N THR A 167 21.19 -20.61 11.71
CA THR A 167 20.60 -21.94 11.53
C THR A 167 21.52 -22.95 10.83
N GLY A 168 22.72 -22.55 10.44
CA GLY A 168 23.76 -23.39 9.82
C GLY A 168 24.94 -23.62 10.76
#